data_AF-A0A1T0CP28-F1
#
_entry.id   AF-A0A1T0CP28-F1
#
_cell.length_a   1.000
_cell.length_b   1.000
_cell.length_c   1.000
_cell.angle_alpha   90.00
_cell.angle_beta   90.00
_cell.angle_gamma   90.00
#
_symmetry.space_group_name_H-M   'P 1'
#
loop_
_entity.id
_entity.type
_entity.pdbx_description
1 polymer ?
#
loop_
_entity_poly.entity_id
_entity_poly.type
_entity_poly.pdbx_seq_one_letter_code
_entity_poly.pdbx_strand_id
1 'polypeptide(L)' 'MAQIGEYGVQVLDSGSIESFQLYDNTKAALREIADSIGFEYDDGWNTRQFGSKLIDALA' A
#
# COMPACT_ATOMS: atom_id res chain seq x y z
N MET A 1 3.30 1.60 -18.55
CA MET A 1 3.89 1.85 -17.22
C MET A 1 5.41 1.82 -17.35
N ALA A 2 6.09 2.68 -16.62
CA ALA A 2 7.54 2.61 -16.42
C ALA A 2 7.82 2.30 -14.95
N GLN A 3 8.91 1.60 -14.67
CA GLN A 3 9.36 1.31 -13.31
C GLN A 3 10.70 2.00 -13.08
N ILE A 4 10.79 2.74 -11.97
CA ILE A 4 12.03 3.36 -11.50
C ILE A 4 12.24 2.91 -10.05
N GLY A 5 13.11 1.91 -9.85
CA GLY A 5 13.32 1.30 -8.54
C GLY A 5 12.02 0.70 -7.99
N GLU A 6 11.63 1.13 -6.79
CA GLU A 6 10.39 0.74 -6.11
C GLU A 6 9.19 1.61 -6.50
N TYR A 7 9.26 2.39 -7.58
CA TYR A 7 8.15 3.24 -8.01
C TYR A 7 7.65 2.83 -9.40
N GLY A 8 6.35 2.58 -9.48
CA GLY A 8 5.59 2.46 -10.72
C GLY A 8 5.07 3.84 -11.15
N VAL A 9 5.32 4.20 -12.40
CA VAL A 9 4.80 5.44 -13.00
C VAL A 9 3.88 5.07 -14.16
N GLN A 10 2.65 5.58 -14.14
CA GLN A 10 1.70 5.44 -15.24
C GLN A 10 1.16 6.79 -15.70
N VAL A 11 0.95 6.91 -17.00
CA VAL A 11 0.17 8.00 -17.59
C VAL A 11 -1.26 7.49 -17.70
N LEU A 12 -2.20 8.20 -17.07
CA LEU A 12 -3.62 7.92 -17.15
C LEU A 12 -4.18 8.40 -18.48
N ASP A 13 -5.34 7.89 -18.88
CA ASP A 13 -6.04 8.33 -20.11
C ASP A 13 -6.39 9.83 -20.08
N SER A 14 -6.48 10.42 -18.89
CA SER A 14 -6.65 11.86 -18.68
C SER A 14 -5.41 12.70 -19.00
N GLY A 15 -4.27 12.07 -19.28
CA GLY A 15 -2.97 12.73 -19.44
C GLY A 15 -2.25 13.04 -18.12
N SER A 16 -2.87 12.76 -16.97
CA SER A 16 -2.23 12.88 -15.66
C SER A 16 -1.18 11.78 -15.45
N ILE A 17 -0.13 12.09 -14.70
CA ILE A 17 0.87 11.12 -14.28
C ILE A 17 0.55 10.69 -12.84
N GLU A 18 0.47 9.38 -12.63
CA GLU A 18 0.35 8.77 -11.31
C GLU A 18 1.64 8.01 -10.98
N SER A 19 2.13 8.18 -9.76
CA SER A 19 3.26 7.44 -9.22
C SER A 19 2.85 6.71 -7.95
N PHE A 20 3.14 5.42 -7.86
CA PHE A 20 2.85 4.59 -6.70
C PHE A 20 4.04 3.70 -6.36
N GLN A 21 4.17 3.35 -5.08
CA GLN A 21 5.26 2.50 -4.61
C GLN A 21 4.92 1.03 -4.87
N LEU A 22 5.78 0.36 -5.62
CA LEU A 22 5.77 -1.07 -5.91
C LEU A 22 6.44 -1.78 -4.73
N TYR A 23 5.64 -2.19 -3.76
CA TYR A 23 6.12 -3.00 -2.65
C TYR A 23 6.26 -4.46 -3.11
N ASP A 24 7.50 -4.97 -3.18
CA ASP A 24 7.76 -6.41 -3.36
C ASP A 24 7.08 -7.24 -2.24
N ASN A 25 6.94 -6.64 -1.06
CA ASN A 25 6.22 -7.22 0.06
C ASN A 25 5.08 -6.30 0.52
N THR A 26 3.90 -6.47 -0.07
CA THR A 26 2.68 -5.73 0.28
C THR A 26 2.36 -5.80 1.78
N LYS A 27 2.73 -6.89 2.49
CA LYS A 27 2.49 -7.00 3.93
C LYS A 27 3.42 -6.10 4.75
N ALA A 28 4.62 -5.80 4.26
CA ALA A 28 5.53 -4.86 4.91
C ALA A 28 4.98 -3.43 4.83
N ALA A 29 4.49 -3.01 3.66
CA ALA A 29 3.85 -1.71 3.47
C ALA A 29 2.66 -1.50 4.42
N LEU A 30 1.82 -2.52 4.60
CA LEU A 30 0.69 -2.47 5.52
C LEU A 30 1.13 -2.29 6.97
N ARG A 31 2.26 -2.89 7.37
CA ARG A 31 2.83 -2.70 8.72
C ARG A 31 3.35 -1.28 8.91
N GLU A 32 4.06 -0.72 7.94
CA GLU A 32 4.54 0.67 8.03
C GLU A 32 3.40 1.67 8.19
N ILE A 33 2.30 1.49 7.44
CA ILE A 33 1.12 2.33 7.57
C ILE A 33 0.46 2.12 8.93
N ALA A 34 0.32 0.87 9.38
CA ALA A 34 -0.25 0.55 10.70
C ALA A 34 0.56 1.19 11.83
N ASP A 35 1.89 1.08 11.80
CA ASP A 35 2.79 1.68 12.79
C ASP A 35 2.69 3.21 12.78
N SER A 36 2.58 3.82 11.60
CA SER A 36 2.42 5.28 11.43
C SER A 36 1.15 5.83 12.09
N ILE A 37 0.07 5.04 12.09
CA ILE A 37 -1.22 5.43 12.68
C ILE A 37 -1.48 4.82 14.06
N GLY A 38 -0.54 4.03 14.61
CA GLY A 38 -0.69 3.35 15.88
C GLY A 38 -1.75 2.23 15.87
N PHE A 39 -1.97 1.59 14.73
CA PHE A 39 -2.93 0.50 14.57
C PHE A 39 -2.29 -0.85 14.92
N GLU A 40 -2.84 -1.52 15.93
CA GLU A 40 -2.40 -2.88 16.28
C GLU A 40 -2.84 -3.89 15.21
N TYR A 41 -1.92 -4.76 14.80
CA TYR A 41 -2.17 -5.81 13.81
C TYR A 41 -1.77 -7.19 14.32
N ASP A 42 -2.45 -8.22 13.82
CA ASP A 42 -2.16 -9.63 14.11
C ASP A 42 -1.31 -10.23 12.97
N ASP A 43 -0.19 -10.87 13.32
CA ASP A 43 0.70 -11.52 12.34
C ASP A 43 0.02 -12.65 11.55
N GLY A 44 -1.06 -13.24 12.10
CA GLY A 44 -1.91 -14.24 11.45
C GLY A 44 -2.78 -13.70 10.32
N TRP A 45 -2.95 -12.38 10.18
CA TRP A 45 -3.72 -11.81 9.07
C TRP A 45 -2.99 -11.95 7.73
N ASN A 46 -3.69 -12.35 6.68
CA ASN A 46 -3.16 -12.26 5.33
C ASN A 46 -3.23 -10.82 4.81
N THR A 47 -2.51 -10.52 3.72
CA THR A 47 -2.42 -9.17 3.13
C THR A 47 -3.79 -8.55 2.86
N ARG A 48 -4.77 -9.33 2.41
CA ARG A 48 -6.11 -8.83 2.09
C ARG A 48 -6.91 -8.50 3.35
N GLN A 49 -6.87 -9.37 4.36
CA GLN A 49 -7.52 -9.13 5.66
C GLN A 49 -6.92 -7.93 6.36
N PHE A 50 -5.58 -7.83 6.36
CA PHE A 50 -4.88 -6.70 6.96
C PHE A 50 -5.22 -5.40 6.24
N GLY A 51 -5.14 -5.37 4.91
CA GLY A 51 -5.52 -4.19 4.14
C GLY A 51 -6.96 -3.74 4.39
N SER A 52 -7.93 -4.66 4.42
CA SER A 52 -9.33 -4.32 4.70
C SER A 52 -9.50 -3.68 6.08
N LYS A 53 -8.93 -4.28 7.12
CA LYS A 53 -9.04 -3.77 8.50
C LYS A 53 -8.36 -2.43 8.68
N LEU A 54 -7.23 -2.23 8.01
CA LEU A 54 -6.49 -0.98 8.05
C LEU A 54 -7.28 0.16 7.39
N ILE A 55 -7.93 -0.11 6.25
CA ILE A 55 -8.83 0.85 5.61
C ILE A 55 -10.03 1.15 6.51
N ASP A 56 -10.64 0.13 7.13
CA ASP A 56 -11.76 0.32 8.06
C ASP A 56 -11.38 1.19 9.27
N ALA A 57 -10.12 1.16 9.71
CA ALA A 57 -9.61 1.98 10.81
C ALA A 57 -9.29 3.44 10.40
N LEU A 58 -9.13 3.69 9.10
CA LEU A 58 -8.84 5.02 8.53
C LEU A 58 -10.11 5.74 8.04
N ALA A 59 -11.25 5.05 7.98
CA ALA A 59 -12.55 5.55 7.57
C ALA A 59 -13.31 6.23 8.72
#